data_AF-A0A1I7U1D3-F1
#
_entry.id   AF-A0A1I7U1D3-F1
#
_cell.length_a   1.000
_cell.length_b   1.000
_cell.length_c   1.000
_cell.angle_alpha   90.00
_cell.angle_beta   90.00
_cell.angle_gamma   90.00
#
_symmetry.space_group_name_H-M   'P 1'
#
loop_
_entity.id
_entity.type
_entity.pdbx_description
1 polymer ?
#
loop_
_entity_poly.entity_id
_entity_poly.type
_entity_poly.pdbx_seq_one_letter_code
_entity_poly.pdbx_strand_id
1 'polypeptide(L)'
;MFPLFQLPLLCIQEVSDQWELVDLYNFSLLSKRAKRVSERKKKRIPWLVGLDFDYRTIEFMRSHVDVDFQLIFKQNRFIVGLRENASLDTDISLFLQATQQFLDVFKCRFYEISLELKPPLTDDQLIVLIDWMNGMKNEIRMILIRSATWPMFELFMNRFRKSIGKLMLLENKYDCGDIVFKRLNFEIKHSFSSNPCPWFHLDFLFSMDTEKISAYKINFSAEDLNVFLRSWQEGKTNQRMREFACVPLKELNVKEVLKGCGAELMDPRTTKQKYSMSGYLDCWIYGGIHIRRNDGRLAVIDTNDSNTTVDDGTTEGHIEDYLEEREIWNSDDSTDKWYETKYQVYII
;
A
#
# COMPACT_ATOMS: atom_id res chain seq x y z
N MET A 1 -11.99 30.95 -39.74
CA MET A 1 -11.73 29.66 -39.04
C MET A 1 -10.71 28.88 -39.85
N PHE A 2 -9.57 28.52 -39.27
CA PHE A 2 -8.48 27.84 -40.00
C PHE A 2 -8.74 26.31 -40.02
N PRO A 3 -8.72 25.63 -41.18
CA PRO A 3 -9.11 24.22 -41.28
C PRO A 3 -7.94 23.29 -40.93
N LEU A 4 -7.63 23.15 -39.64
CA LEU A 4 -6.49 22.36 -39.14
C LEU A 4 -6.39 20.95 -39.76
N PHE A 5 -7.52 20.26 -39.95
CA PHE A 5 -7.55 18.91 -40.53
C PHE A 5 -7.36 18.83 -42.05
N GLN A 6 -7.26 19.96 -42.75
CA GLN A 6 -6.86 19.97 -44.17
C GLN A 6 -5.33 20.00 -44.33
N LEU A 7 -4.58 20.24 -43.25
CA LEU A 7 -3.12 20.22 -43.30
C LEU A 7 -2.57 18.78 -43.46
N PRO A 8 -1.35 18.65 -44.01
CA PRO A 8 -0.60 17.40 -43.96
C PRO A 8 -0.45 16.90 -42.51
N LEU A 9 -0.44 15.58 -42.34
CA LEU A 9 -0.36 14.94 -41.03
C LEU A 9 0.84 15.44 -40.20
N LEU A 10 1.99 15.66 -40.84
CA LEU A 10 3.20 16.16 -40.16
C LEU A 10 2.98 17.55 -39.57
N CYS A 11 2.33 18.46 -40.31
CA CYS A 11 2.02 19.80 -39.79
C CYS A 11 1.03 19.74 -38.61
N ILE A 12 0.04 18.83 -38.67
CA ILE A 12 -0.90 18.61 -37.57
C ILE A 12 -0.14 18.10 -36.33
N GLN A 13 0.81 17.18 -36.53
CA GLN A 13 1.64 16.64 -35.45
C GLN A 13 2.50 17.72 -34.80
N GLU A 14 3.24 18.50 -35.58
CA GLU A 14 4.07 19.60 -35.08
C GLU A 14 3.28 20.60 -34.25
N VAL A 15 2.07 20.98 -34.69
CA VAL A 15 1.19 21.87 -33.91
C VAL A 15 0.71 21.18 -32.62
N SER A 16 0.27 19.93 -32.70
CA SER A 16 -0.25 19.19 -31.53
C SER A 16 0.83 18.84 -30.50
N ASP A 17 2.10 18.76 -30.91
CA ASP A 17 3.21 18.49 -29.99
C ASP A 17 3.50 19.67 -29.06
N GLN A 18 3.16 20.90 -29.50
CA GLN A 18 3.24 22.12 -28.69
C GLN A 18 2.12 22.26 -27.66
N TRP A 19 1.03 21.49 -27.77
CA TRP A 19 -0.12 21.59 -26.87
C TRP A 19 0.13 20.93 -25.52
N GLU A 20 -0.47 21.49 -24.47
CA GLU A 20 -0.47 20.86 -23.16
C GLU A 20 -1.37 19.62 -23.13
N LEU A 21 -1.22 18.83 -22.09
CA LEU A 21 -1.97 17.58 -21.94
C LEU A 21 -3.48 17.83 -21.83
N VAL A 22 -3.90 18.91 -21.16
CA VAL A 22 -5.31 19.31 -21.08
C VAL A 22 -5.88 19.75 -22.43
N ASP A 23 -5.09 20.45 -23.25
CA ASP A 23 -5.50 20.89 -24.58
C ASP A 23 -5.70 19.70 -25.50
N LEU A 24 -4.79 18.72 -25.43
CA LEU A 24 -4.89 17.48 -26.19
C LEU A 24 -6.07 16.63 -25.77
N TYR A 25 -6.39 16.59 -24.47
CA TYR A 25 -7.58 15.95 -23.97
C TYR A 25 -8.83 16.63 -24.54
N ASN A 26 -8.96 17.95 -24.37
CA ASN A 26 -10.11 18.70 -24.88
C ASN A 26 -10.25 18.58 -26.41
N PHE A 27 -9.13 18.62 -27.14
CA PHE A 27 -9.11 18.40 -28.58
C PHE A 27 -9.59 17.00 -28.95
N SER A 28 -9.20 15.97 -28.19
CA SER A 28 -9.59 14.58 -28.46
C SER A 28 -11.12 14.38 -28.43
N LEU A 29 -11.85 15.21 -27.69
CA LEU A 29 -13.31 15.16 -27.57
C LEU A 29 -14.03 15.69 -28.82
N LEU A 30 -13.35 16.45 -29.69
CA LEU A 30 -13.98 17.12 -30.84
C LEU A 30 -14.37 16.16 -31.97
N SER A 31 -13.60 15.09 -32.21
CA SER A 31 -13.91 14.09 -33.24
C SER A 31 -13.04 12.84 -33.13
N LYS A 32 -13.44 11.75 -33.81
CA LYS A 32 -12.60 10.55 -33.97
C LYS A 32 -11.23 10.84 -34.59
N ARG A 33 -11.14 11.83 -35.49
CA ARG A 33 -9.86 12.23 -36.10
C ARG A 33 -8.99 12.99 -35.10
N ALA A 34 -9.59 13.88 -34.32
CA ALA A 34 -8.91 14.59 -33.24
C ALA A 34 -8.35 13.63 -32.19
N LYS A 35 -9.15 12.65 -31.76
CA LYS A 35 -8.72 11.57 -30.85
C LYS A 35 -7.47 10.85 -31.36
N ARG A 36 -7.45 10.43 -32.63
CA ARG A 36 -6.28 9.76 -33.24
C ARG A 36 -5.04 10.64 -33.31
N VAL A 37 -5.19 11.96 -33.37
CA VAL A 37 -4.06 12.88 -33.33
C VAL A 37 -3.52 12.96 -31.90
N SER A 38 -4.38 13.15 -30.90
CA SER A 38 -3.98 13.16 -29.48
C SER A 38 -3.30 11.86 -29.04
N GLU A 39 -3.80 10.70 -29.49
CA GLU A 39 -3.22 9.38 -29.22
C GLU A 39 -1.80 9.21 -29.79
N ARG A 40 -1.41 9.99 -30.80
CA ARG A 40 -0.11 9.87 -31.48
C ARG A 40 1.01 10.63 -30.79
N LYS A 41 0.71 11.42 -29.75
CA LYS A 41 1.74 12.16 -29.04
C LYS A 41 2.74 11.19 -28.42
N LYS A 42 3.98 11.24 -28.92
CA LYS A 42 5.06 10.29 -28.58
C LYS A 42 5.71 10.54 -27.23
N LYS A 43 5.37 11.63 -26.53
CA LYS A 43 5.93 11.88 -25.20
C LYS A 43 5.43 10.76 -24.27
N ARG A 44 6.30 9.77 -24.01
CA ARG A 44 6.18 8.90 -22.84
C ARG A 44 6.10 9.83 -21.66
N ILE A 45 4.92 9.95 -21.08
CA ILE A 45 4.71 10.72 -19.87
C ILE A 45 5.48 9.96 -18.78
N PRO A 46 6.61 10.48 -18.26
CA PRO A 46 7.36 9.80 -17.21
C PRO A 46 6.66 9.92 -15.85
N TRP A 47 5.52 10.61 -15.80
CA TRP A 47 4.79 10.88 -14.59
C TRP A 47 4.05 9.65 -14.08
N LEU A 48 4.11 9.48 -12.76
CA LEU A 48 3.17 8.65 -12.04
C LEU A 48 1.81 9.36 -12.09
N VAL A 49 0.77 8.63 -12.51
CA VAL A 49 -0.58 9.17 -12.59
C VAL A 49 -1.36 8.70 -11.37
N GLY A 50 -1.79 9.64 -10.53
CA GLY A 50 -2.71 9.41 -9.42
C GLY A 50 -4.15 9.71 -9.84
N LEU A 51 -5.11 8.96 -9.31
CA LEU A 51 -6.53 9.27 -9.41
C LEU A 51 -7.07 9.50 -8.00
N ASP A 52 -7.61 10.69 -7.73
CA ASP A 52 -8.24 11.00 -6.46
C ASP A 52 -9.75 11.13 -6.68
N PHE A 53 -10.50 10.22 -6.06
CA PHE A 53 -11.96 10.20 -6.18
C PHE A 53 -12.63 11.30 -5.38
N ASP A 54 -12.06 11.73 -4.25
CA ASP A 54 -12.69 12.67 -3.33
C ASP A 54 -12.69 14.08 -3.93
N TYR A 55 -11.60 14.42 -4.60
CA TYR A 55 -11.44 15.72 -5.28
C TYR A 55 -11.76 15.65 -6.77
N ARG A 56 -12.10 14.46 -7.28
CA ARG A 56 -12.38 14.20 -8.71
C ARG A 56 -11.22 14.70 -9.59
N THR A 57 -10.00 14.35 -9.21
CA THR A 57 -8.78 14.83 -9.87
C THR A 57 -7.93 13.71 -10.45
N ILE A 58 -7.16 14.05 -11.49
CA ILE A 58 -6.06 13.25 -11.99
C ILE A 58 -4.76 14.01 -11.68
N GLU A 59 -3.88 13.40 -10.91
CA GLU A 59 -2.62 13.99 -10.46
C GLU A 59 -1.46 13.43 -11.28
N PHE A 60 -0.52 14.30 -11.65
CA PHE A 60 0.69 13.92 -12.38
C PHE A 60 1.90 14.24 -11.52
N MET A 61 2.68 13.22 -11.20
CA MET A 61 3.79 13.34 -10.26
C MET A 61 5.12 12.91 -10.91
N ARG A 62 6.21 13.62 -10.62
CA ARG A 62 7.58 13.21 -11.03
C ARG A 62 8.19 12.19 -10.09
N SER A 63 7.81 12.26 -8.82
CA SER A 63 8.26 11.39 -7.73
C SER A 63 7.05 11.07 -6.84
N HIS A 64 7.22 10.26 -5.79
CA HIS A 64 6.12 10.00 -4.85
C HIS A 64 5.71 11.22 -4.01
N VAL A 65 6.42 12.35 -4.13
CA VAL A 65 6.25 13.52 -3.25
C VAL A 65 5.96 14.79 -4.07
N ASP A 66 6.43 14.87 -5.32
CA ASP A 66 6.32 16.07 -6.15
C ASP A 66 5.21 15.94 -7.19
N VAL A 67 4.04 16.54 -6.89
CA VAL A 67 2.96 16.77 -7.84
C VAL A 67 3.37 17.91 -8.77
N ASP A 68 3.51 17.63 -10.07
CA ASP A 68 3.83 18.64 -11.08
C ASP A 68 2.61 19.52 -11.37
N PHE A 69 1.49 18.87 -11.66
CA PHE A 69 0.20 19.51 -11.88
C PHE A 69 -0.91 18.47 -11.75
N GLN A 70 -2.14 18.95 -11.73
CA GLN A 70 -3.33 18.13 -11.61
C GLN A 70 -4.43 18.63 -12.53
N LEU A 71 -5.32 17.73 -12.91
CA LEU A 71 -6.54 18.00 -13.65
C LEU A 71 -7.73 17.82 -12.74
N ILE A 72 -8.60 18.82 -12.68
CA ILE A 72 -9.83 18.78 -11.88
C ILE A 72 -11.01 18.58 -12.80
N PHE A 73 -11.90 17.68 -12.43
CA PHE A 73 -13.13 17.48 -13.16
C PHE A 73 -14.19 18.50 -12.72
N LYS A 74 -14.52 19.45 -13.61
CA LYS A 74 -15.49 20.52 -13.36
C LYS A 74 -16.25 20.82 -14.64
N GLN A 75 -17.56 21.08 -14.54
CA GLN A 75 -18.41 21.35 -15.71
C GLN A 75 -18.30 20.24 -16.79
N ASN A 76 -18.31 18.98 -16.36
CA ASN A 76 -18.25 17.79 -17.23
C ASN A 76 -16.97 17.65 -18.07
N ARG A 77 -15.86 18.28 -17.66
CA ARG A 77 -14.55 18.16 -18.33
C ARG A 77 -13.39 18.33 -17.35
N PHE A 78 -12.21 17.88 -17.77
CA PHE A 78 -10.97 18.14 -17.04
C PHE A 78 -10.41 19.53 -17.38
N ILE A 79 -10.06 20.28 -16.35
CA ILE A 79 -9.38 21.57 -16.44
C ILE A 79 -8.13 21.56 -15.57
N VAL A 80 -7.11 22.35 -15.92
CA VAL A 80 -5.94 22.56 -15.05
C VAL A 80 -6.35 23.48 -13.91
N GLY A 81 -6.01 23.11 -12.67
CA GLY A 81 -6.31 23.94 -11.49
C GLY A 81 -5.69 23.37 -10.21
N LEU A 82 -5.67 24.18 -9.15
CA LEU A 82 -5.24 23.75 -7.81
C LEU A 82 -6.39 23.13 -7.02
N ARG A 83 -6.06 22.31 -6.02
CA ARG A 83 -7.02 21.42 -5.32
C ARG A 83 -8.02 22.31 -4.59
N GLU A 84 -9.17 22.51 -5.22
CA GLU A 84 -10.34 23.10 -4.59
C GLU A 84 -11.17 21.95 -4.03
N ASN A 85 -11.84 22.18 -2.89
CA ASN A 85 -12.86 21.24 -2.43
C ASN A 85 -13.89 21.11 -3.57
N ALA A 86 -13.92 19.95 -4.21
CA ALA A 86 -14.83 19.72 -5.33
C ALA A 86 -16.26 20.03 -4.86
N SER A 87 -17.02 20.76 -5.67
CA SER A 87 -18.45 20.87 -5.38
C SER A 87 -19.04 19.48 -5.55
N LEU A 88 -19.68 18.99 -4.49
CA LEU A 88 -20.27 17.65 -4.35
C LEU A 88 -21.39 17.36 -5.37
N ASP A 89 -21.72 18.32 -6.22
CA ASP A 89 -22.68 18.21 -7.33
C ASP A 89 -22.14 17.46 -8.55
N THR A 90 -20.87 17.07 -8.54
CA THR A 90 -20.26 16.47 -9.72
C THR A 90 -20.64 14.99 -9.82
N ASP A 91 -21.49 14.66 -10.80
CA ASP A 91 -21.94 13.29 -11.09
C ASP A 91 -20.75 12.34 -11.27
N ILE A 92 -20.66 11.35 -10.39
CA ILE A 92 -19.60 10.35 -10.38
C ILE A 92 -19.52 9.58 -11.70
N SER A 93 -20.66 9.35 -12.36
CA SER A 93 -20.75 8.64 -13.62
C SER A 93 -20.09 9.44 -14.73
N LEU A 94 -20.31 10.75 -14.77
CA LEU A 94 -19.65 11.64 -15.74
C LEU A 94 -18.14 11.72 -15.48
N PHE A 95 -17.73 11.76 -14.21
CA PHE A 95 -16.32 11.70 -13.86
C PHE A 95 -15.66 10.40 -14.32
N LEU A 96 -16.28 9.25 -14.07
CA LEU A 96 -15.77 7.94 -14.49
C LEU A 96 -15.70 7.83 -16.02
N GLN A 97 -16.70 8.34 -16.73
CA GLN A 97 -16.70 8.38 -18.20
C GLN A 97 -15.55 9.25 -18.73
N ALA A 98 -15.36 10.45 -18.19
CA ALA A 98 -14.26 11.33 -18.57
C ALA A 98 -12.90 10.70 -18.26
N THR A 99 -12.77 10.07 -17.10
CA THR A 99 -11.55 9.35 -16.68
C THR A 99 -11.26 8.19 -17.63
N GLN A 100 -12.27 7.41 -18.02
CA GLN A 100 -12.10 6.33 -18.99
C GLN A 100 -11.69 6.85 -20.36
N GLN A 101 -12.29 7.96 -20.83
CA GLN A 101 -11.91 8.59 -22.09
C GLN A 101 -10.46 9.09 -22.03
N PHE A 102 -10.06 9.69 -20.91
CA PHE A 102 -8.69 10.14 -20.67
C PHE A 102 -7.70 8.97 -20.77
N LEU A 103 -7.97 7.86 -20.06
CA LEU A 103 -7.18 6.62 -20.14
C LEU A 103 -7.09 6.09 -21.57
N ASP A 104 -8.19 6.14 -22.32
CA ASP A 104 -8.24 5.66 -23.69
C ASP A 104 -7.40 6.52 -24.65
N VAL A 105 -7.33 7.83 -24.43
CA VAL A 105 -6.57 8.76 -25.27
C VAL A 105 -5.07 8.64 -25.00
N PHE A 106 -4.67 8.67 -23.72
CA PHE A 106 -3.25 8.74 -23.36
C PHE A 106 -2.62 7.38 -23.06
N LYS A 107 -3.42 6.31 -23.01
CA LYS A 107 -2.97 4.94 -22.69
C LYS A 107 -2.14 4.86 -21.40
N CYS A 108 -2.39 5.75 -20.45
CA CYS A 108 -1.69 5.79 -19.18
C CYS A 108 -2.19 4.69 -18.23
N ARG A 109 -1.40 4.41 -17.19
CA ARG A 109 -1.73 3.50 -16.10
C ARG A 109 -1.71 4.29 -14.81
N PHE A 110 -2.71 4.10 -13.96
CA PHE A 110 -2.67 4.70 -12.63
C PHE A 110 -1.64 3.98 -11.77
N TYR A 111 -0.75 4.79 -11.19
CA TYR A 111 0.14 4.35 -10.15
C TYR A 111 -0.62 4.23 -8.83
N GLU A 112 -1.49 5.18 -8.54
CA GLU A 112 -2.23 5.27 -7.29
C GLU A 112 -3.68 5.64 -7.56
N ILE A 113 -4.59 5.03 -6.79
CA ILE A 113 -5.99 5.41 -6.70
C ILE A 113 -6.27 5.71 -5.23
N SER A 114 -6.67 6.95 -4.95
CA SER A 114 -7.00 7.46 -3.62
C SER A 114 -8.51 7.62 -3.44
N LEU A 115 -9.01 7.25 -2.27
CA LEU A 115 -10.43 7.37 -1.90
C LEU A 115 -10.67 7.59 -0.40
N GLU A 116 -11.78 8.25 -0.08
CA GLU A 116 -12.39 8.30 1.24
C GLU A 116 -13.72 7.52 1.22
N LEU A 117 -13.78 6.45 2.02
CA LEU A 117 -14.96 5.58 2.15
C LEU A 117 -15.90 6.10 3.25
N LYS A 118 -16.31 7.36 3.15
CA LYS A 118 -17.22 8.00 4.11
C LYS A 118 -18.15 8.99 3.40
N PRO A 119 -19.26 9.40 4.05
CA PRO A 119 -20.10 10.48 3.53
C PRO A 119 -19.25 11.72 3.21
N PRO A 120 -19.52 12.40 2.08
CA PRO A 120 -20.76 12.37 1.30
C PRO A 120 -20.84 11.31 0.20
N LEU A 121 -19.83 10.45 0.03
CA LEU A 121 -19.93 9.30 -0.87
C LEU A 121 -21.12 8.43 -0.43
N THR A 122 -21.98 8.01 -1.36
CA THR A 122 -23.08 7.08 -1.07
C THR A 122 -22.69 5.64 -1.39
N ASP A 123 -23.40 4.67 -0.83
CA ASP A 123 -23.17 3.25 -1.10
C ASP A 123 -23.34 2.92 -2.60
N ASP A 124 -24.34 3.50 -3.26
CA ASP A 124 -24.56 3.35 -4.71
C ASP A 124 -23.39 3.91 -5.53
N GLN A 125 -22.88 5.09 -5.14
CA GLN A 125 -21.71 5.69 -5.78
C GLN A 125 -20.48 4.80 -5.57
N LEU A 126 -20.27 4.28 -4.37
CA LEU A 126 -19.17 3.36 -4.06
C LEU A 126 -19.27 2.07 -4.87
N ILE A 127 -20.47 1.50 -5.03
CA ILE A 127 -20.72 0.33 -5.87
C ILE A 127 -20.30 0.61 -7.33
N VAL A 128 -20.73 1.73 -7.89
CA VAL A 128 -20.38 2.13 -9.26
C VAL A 128 -18.87 2.33 -9.41
N LEU A 129 -18.20 2.94 -8.42
CA LEU A 129 -16.74 3.06 -8.39
C LEU A 129 -16.03 1.71 -8.40
N ILE A 130 -16.46 0.79 -7.52
CA ILE A 130 -15.86 -0.54 -7.38
C ILE A 130 -16.03 -1.35 -8.66
N ASP A 131 -17.22 -1.32 -9.26
CA ASP A 131 -17.51 -2.03 -10.50
C ASP A 131 -16.68 -1.49 -11.67
N TRP A 132 -16.51 -0.16 -11.74
CA TRP A 132 -15.61 0.46 -12.71
C TRP A 132 -14.16 0.03 -12.50
N MET A 133 -13.65 0.08 -11.25
CA MET A 133 -12.28 -0.35 -10.93
C MET A 133 -12.05 -1.82 -11.27
N ASN A 134 -13.00 -2.69 -10.94
CA ASN A 134 -12.97 -4.11 -11.29
C ASN A 134 -12.91 -4.33 -12.82
N GLY A 135 -13.62 -3.50 -13.59
CA GLY A 135 -13.64 -3.54 -15.06
C GLY A 135 -12.41 -2.95 -15.76
N MET A 136 -11.51 -2.28 -15.04
CA MET A 136 -10.32 -1.65 -15.64
C MET A 136 -9.40 -2.70 -16.27
N LYS A 137 -8.91 -2.43 -17.49
CA LYS A 137 -7.94 -3.30 -18.18
C LYS A 137 -6.53 -3.23 -17.57
N ASN A 138 -6.16 -2.06 -17.07
CA ASN A 138 -4.84 -1.84 -16.50
C ASN A 138 -4.75 -2.43 -15.09
N GLU A 139 -3.53 -2.79 -14.67
CA GLU A 139 -3.24 -3.14 -13.28
C GLU A 139 -3.30 -1.89 -12.41
N ILE A 140 -3.83 -2.04 -11.19
CA ILE A 140 -3.83 -0.98 -10.18
C ILE A 140 -2.63 -1.25 -9.27
N ARG A 141 -1.64 -0.35 -9.29
CA ARG A 141 -0.41 -0.52 -8.51
C ARG A 141 -0.61 -0.26 -7.04
N MET A 142 -1.41 0.75 -6.67
CA MET A 142 -1.70 1.09 -5.29
C MET A 142 -3.14 1.58 -5.15
N ILE A 143 -3.80 1.13 -4.08
CA ILE A 143 -5.03 1.73 -3.56
C ILE A 143 -4.71 2.35 -2.20
N LEU A 144 -5.05 3.62 -2.05
CA LEU A 144 -4.93 4.39 -0.83
C LEU A 144 -6.33 4.74 -0.30
N ILE A 145 -6.68 4.19 0.86
CA ILE A 145 -7.90 4.55 1.59
C ILE A 145 -7.48 5.55 2.67
N ARG A 146 -7.79 6.83 2.45
CA ARG A 146 -7.39 7.90 3.39
C ARG A 146 -8.17 7.78 4.69
N SER A 147 -9.48 7.58 4.59
CA SER A 147 -10.38 7.38 5.71
C SER A 147 -11.58 6.54 5.29
N ALA A 148 -12.25 5.92 6.26
CA ALA A 148 -13.41 5.08 5.99
C ALA A 148 -14.37 5.03 7.18
N THR A 149 -15.68 4.96 6.89
CA THR A 149 -16.66 4.38 7.80
C THR A 149 -16.62 2.86 7.69
N TRP A 150 -16.99 2.17 8.76
CA TRP A 150 -16.99 0.70 8.76
C TRP A 150 -17.89 0.10 7.67
N PRO A 151 -19.17 0.52 7.49
CA PRO A 151 -20.04 -0.10 6.48
C PRO A 151 -19.52 0.06 5.04
N MET A 152 -18.93 1.20 4.70
CA MET A 152 -18.37 1.43 3.36
C MET A 152 -17.06 0.67 3.16
N PHE A 153 -16.22 0.57 4.19
CA PHE A 153 -15.04 -0.29 4.15
C PHE A 153 -15.43 -1.75 3.93
N GLU A 154 -16.44 -2.22 4.64
CA GLU A 154 -16.98 -3.56 4.48
C GLU A 154 -17.50 -3.82 3.05
N LEU A 155 -18.30 -2.88 2.54
CA LEU A 155 -18.81 -2.94 1.17
C LEU A 155 -17.65 -3.03 0.16
N PHE A 156 -16.60 -2.22 0.36
CA PHE A 156 -15.40 -2.25 -0.47
C PHE A 156 -14.70 -3.62 -0.43
N MET A 157 -14.38 -4.11 0.77
CA MET A 157 -13.66 -5.37 0.96
C MET A 157 -14.45 -6.59 0.46
N ASN A 158 -15.78 -6.53 0.48
CA ASN A 158 -16.65 -7.61 0.01
C ASN A 158 -16.92 -7.58 -1.50
N ARG A 159 -16.95 -6.40 -2.12
CA ARG A 159 -17.29 -6.26 -3.55
C ARG A 159 -16.07 -6.14 -4.45
N PHE A 160 -14.95 -5.61 -3.96
CA PHE A 160 -13.75 -5.46 -4.76
C PHE A 160 -13.11 -6.83 -5.07
N ARG A 161 -12.73 -7.06 -6.34
CA ARG A 161 -12.27 -8.36 -6.84
C ARG A 161 -10.95 -8.30 -7.61
N LYS A 162 -10.50 -7.11 -8.00
CA LYS A 162 -9.31 -6.95 -8.83
C LYS A 162 -8.04 -7.12 -8.01
N SER A 163 -7.07 -7.85 -8.54
CA SER A 163 -5.72 -7.97 -7.94
C SER A 163 -5.00 -6.62 -8.01
N ILE A 164 -4.33 -6.24 -6.92
CA ILE A 164 -3.64 -4.96 -6.75
C ILE A 164 -2.22 -5.15 -6.26
N GLY A 165 -1.35 -4.18 -6.54
CA GLY A 165 0.03 -4.21 -6.05
C GLY A 165 0.10 -3.94 -4.55
N LYS A 166 -0.48 -2.82 -4.10
CA LYS A 166 -0.40 -2.33 -2.73
C LYS A 166 -1.76 -1.84 -2.21
N LEU A 167 -2.04 -2.08 -0.93
CA LEU A 167 -3.18 -1.51 -0.21
C LEU A 167 -2.68 -0.76 1.03
N MET A 168 -3.05 0.52 1.14
CA MET A 168 -2.68 1.36 2.27
C MET A 168 -3.91 2.02 2.89
N LEU A 169 -4.00 1.98 4.22
CA LEU A 169 -5.04 2.63 5.01
C LEU A 169 -4.42 3.55 6.08
N LEU A 170 -4.71 4.86 6.03
CA LEU A 170 -3.99 5.89 6.80
C LEU A 170 -4.72 6.40 8.05
N GLU A 171 -6.04 6.65 8.00
CA GLU A 171 -6.79 7.21 9.12
C GLU A 171 -8.08 6.45 9.37
N ASN A 172 -7.91 5.36 10.11
CA ASN A 172 -8.98 4.46 10.47
C ASN A 172 -9.46 4.75 11.90
N LYS A 173 -10.24 5.82 12.08
CA LYS A 173 -11.02 6.02 13.31
C LYS A 173 -12.25 5.10 13.30
N TYR A 174 -12.03 3.79 13.23
CA TYR A 174 -13.14 2.83 13.30
C TYR A 174 -13.63 2.73 14.74
N ASP A 175 -14.94 2.89 14.92
CA ASP A 175 -15.65 2.12 15.93
C ASP A 175 -15.97 0.78 15.26
N CYS A 176 -14.96 -0.09 15.19
CA CYS A 176 -15.15 -1.45 14.72
C CYS A 176 -15.92 -2.14 15.84
N GLY A 177 -17.23 -2.35 15.66
CA GLY A 177 -17.96 -3.27 16.53
C GLY A 177 -17.36 -4.69 16.46
N ASP A 178 -18.08 -5.70 16.95
CA ASP A 178 -17.60 -7.09 17.01
C ASP A 178 -17.44 -7.81 15.65
N ILE A 179 -17.41 -7.08 14.52
CA ILE A 179 -17.39 -7.65 13.17
C ILE A 179 -15.95 -7.95 12.75
N VAL A 180 -15.65 -9.23 12.58
CA VAL A 180 -14.33 -9.75 12.19
C VAL A 180 -14.29 -10.02 10.68
N PHE A 181 -13.41 -9.32 9.95
CA PHE A 181 -13.11 -9.68 8.56
C PHE A 181 -12.26 -10.95 8.51
N LYS A 182 -12.86 -12.06 8.06
CA LYS A 182 -12.18 -13.35 8.03
C LYS A 182 -11.32 -13.58 6.79
N ARG A 183 -11.63 -12.92 5.65
CA ARG A 183 -10.99 -13.26 4.38
C ARG A 183 -10.95 -12.12 3.39
N LEU A 184 -9.80 -11.95 2.73
CA LEU A 184 -9.64 -11.07 1.58
C LEU A 184 -10.24 -11.69 0.30
N ASN A 185 -11.01 -10.92 -0.44
CA ASN A 185 -11.71 -11.34 -1.66
C ASN A 185 -10.94 -11.10 -2.96
N PHE A 186 -9.73 -10.56 -2.85
CA PHE A 186 -8.84 -10.18 -3.94
C PHE A 186 -7.39 -10.39 -3.49
N GLU A 187 -6.45 -10.30 -4.42
CA GLU A 187 -5.03 -10.51 -4.13
C GLU A 187 -4.31 -9.17 -3.93
N ILE A 188 -3.45 -9.08 -2.90
CA ILE A 188 -2.49 -7.99 -2.71
C ILE A 188 -1.09 -8.55 -2.94
N LYS A 189 -0.45 -8.14 -4.05
CA LYS A 189 0.80 -8.77 -4.49
C LYS A 189 2.03 -8.39 -3.68
N HIS A 190 2.17 -7.12 -3.31
CA HIS A 190 3.44 -6.58 -2.80
C HIS A 190 3.34 -6.08 -1.37
N SER A 191 2.35 -5.25 -1.03
CA SER A 191 2.32 -4.64 0.30
C SER A 191 0.92 -4.32 0.82
N PHE A 192 0.68 -4.69 2.06
CA PHE A 192 -0.44 -4.22 2.86
C PHE A 192 0.08 -3.34 4.01
N SER A 193 -0.57 -2.19 4.24
CA SER A 193 -0.27 -1.32 5.38
C SER A 193 -1.55 -0.73 5.96
N SER A 194 -1.74 -0.79 7.27
CA SER A 194 -2.88 -0.15 7.93
C SER A 194 -2.51 0.43 9.31
N ASN A 195 -2.94 1.66 9.58
CA ASN A 195 -2.78 2.31 10.87
C ASN A 195 -3.98 3.21 11.23
N PRO A 196 -4.64 3.04 12.38
CA PRO A 196 -4.66 1.82 13.19
C PRO A 196 -5.41 0.67 12.47
N CYS A 197 -5.27 -0.55 12.97
CA CYS A 197 -6.02 -1.71 12.48
C CYS A 197 -6.44 -2.68 13.59
N PRO A 198 -7.28 -2.26 14.55
CA PRO A 198 -7.78 -3.14 15.61
C PRO A 198 -8.64 -4.31 15.08
N TRP A 199 -9.23 -4.14 13.88
CA TRP A 199 -9.98 -5.15 13.13
C TRP A 199 -9.11 -6.20 12.45
N PHE A 200 -7.79 -6.02 12.45
CA PHE A 200 -6.86 -6.95 11.85
C PHE A 200 -6.72 -8.16 12.77
N HIS A 201 -7.38 -9.26 12.41
CA HIS A 201 -7.41 -10.52 13.17
C HIS A 201 -6.57 -11.61 12.47
N LEU A 202 -6.26 -12.68 13.20
CA LEU A 202 -5.42 -13.78 12.72
C LEU A 202 -5.97 -14.45 11.45
N ASP A 203 -7.29 -14.63 11.34
CA ASP A 203 -7.95 -15.16 10.14
C ASP A 203 -7.64 -14.31 8.90
N PHE A 204 -7.67 -12.97 9.05
CA PHE A 204 -7.36 -12.05 7.96
C PHE A 204 -5.90 -12.19 7.52
N LEU A 205 -4.97 -12.27 8.48
CA LEU A 205 -3.54 -12.48 8.23
C LEU A 205 -3.26 -13.83 7.54
N PHE A 206 -4.01 -14.88 7.87
CA PHE A 206 -3.89 -16.16 7.16
C PHE A 206 -4.52 -16.16 5.77
N SER A 207 -5.44 -15.23 5.50
CA SER A 207 -6.09 -15.13 4.18
C SER A 207 -5.23 -14.46 3.11
N MET A 208 -4.12 -13.83 3.48
CA MET A 208 -3.20 -13.14 2.58
C MET A 208 -1.90 -13.93 2.35
N ASP A 209 -1.27 -13.68 1.19
CA ASP A 209 0.07 -14.18 0.84
C ASP A 209 0.83 -13.05 0.15
N THR A 210 1.12 -12.01 0.93
CA THR A 210 1.70 -10.74 0.47
C THR A 210 3.16 -10.64 0.90
N GLU A 211 4.01 -9.99 0.09
CA GLU A 211 5.45 -9.87 0.38
C GLU A 211 5.76 -9.03 1.62
N LYS A 212 5.01 -7.95 1.84
CA LYS A 212 5.15 -7.06 2.99
C LYS A 212 3.82 -6.78 3.68
N ILE A 213 3.78 -6.90 4.99
CA ILE A 213 2.61 -6.61 5.79
C ILE A 213 3.02 -5.67 6.93
N SER A 214 2.33 -4.54 7.07
CA SER A 214 2.54 -3.57 8.15
C SER A 214 1.23 -3.27 8.85
N ALA A 215 1.06 -3.77 10.07
CA ALA A 215 -0.18 -3.70 10.82
C ALA A 215 0.04 -2.99 12.17
N TYR A 216 -0.47 -1.78 12.30
CA TYR A 216 -0.25 -0.94 13.48
C TYR A 216 -1.48 -0.90 14.38
N LYS A 217 -1.26 -0.90 15.70
CA LYS A 217 -2.29 -0.88 16.73
C LYS A 217 -3.29 -2.04 16.58
N ILE A 218 -2.75 -3.26 16.44
CA ILE A 218 -3.53 -4.50 16.31
C ILE A 218 -3.92 -5.06 17.69
N ASN A 219 -5.05 -5.74 17.75
CA ASN A 219 -5.51 -6.40 18.98
C ASN A 219 -5.07 -7.87 19.06
N PHE A 220 -3.79 -8.15 18.76
CA PHE A 220 -3.23 -9.50 18.89
C PHE A 220 -2.79 -9.76 20.32
N SER A 221 -3.07 -10.98 20.79
CA SER A 221 -2.42 -11.54 21.97
C SER A 221 -1.06 -12.12 21.63
N ALA A 222 -0.25 -12.44 22.65
CA ALA A 222 0.99 -13.18 22.45
C ALA A 222 0.73 -14.56 21.82
N GLU A 223 -0.40 -15.19 22.15
CA GLU A 223 -0.83 -16.46 21.57
C GLU A 223 -1.15 -16.33 20.07
N ASP A 224 -1.83 -15.26 19.65
CA ASP A 224 -2.15 -15.05 18.23
C ASP A 224 -0.88 -14.93 17.37
N LEU A 225 0.10 -14.15 17.83
CA LEU A 225 1.40 -14.05 17.16
C LEU A 225 2.14 -15.38 17.18
N ASN A 226 2.10 -16.11 18.29
CA ASN A 226 2.72 -17.44 18.36
C ASN A 226 2.10 -18.43 17.37
N VAL A 227 0.77 -18.44 17.25
CA VAL A 227 0.05 -19.28 16.28
C VAL A 227 0.44 -18.90 14.84
N PHE A 228 0.55 -17.60 14.56
CA PHE A 228 1.03 -17.12 13.26
C PHE A 228 2.46 -17.60 12.97
N LEU A 229 3.41 -17.37 13.88
CA LEU A 229 4.82 -17.72 13.69
C LEU A 229 5.01 -19.23 13.52
N ARG A 230 4.31 -20.06 14.31
CA ARG A 230 4.35 -21.53 14.14
C ARG A 230 3.75 -21.98 12.81
N SER A 231 2.62 -21.39 12.40
CA SER A 231 2.02 -21.67 11.09
C SER A 231 2.97 -21.33 9.94
N TRP A 232 3.69 -20.20 10.04
CA TRP A 232 4.73 -19.83 9.08
C TRP A 232 5.91 -20.80 9.14
N GLN A 233 6.36 -21.21 10.32
CA GLN A 233 7.45 -22.16 10.55
C GLN A 233 7.17 -23.54 9.92
N GLU A 234 5.91 -23.95 9.92
CA GLU A 234 5.43 -25.17 9.28
C GLU A 234 5.21 -25.02 7.76
N GLY A 235 5.37 -23.80 7.20
CA GLY A 235 5.17 -23.51 5.78
C GLY A 235 3.71 -23.42 5.34
N LYS A 236 2.77 -23.33 6.30
CA LYS A 236 1.32 -23.35 6.02
C LYS A 236 0.75 -22.02 5.56
N THR A 237 1.41 -20.91 5.87
CA THR A 237 0.92 -19.56 5.58
C THR A 237 2.01 -18.64 5.05
N ASN A 238 1.61 -17.55 4.37
CA ASN A 238 2.46 -16.40 4.03
C ASN A 238 3.82 -16.81 3.44
N GLN A 239 3.82 -17.66 2.42
CA GLN A 239 5.03 -18.25 1.84
C GLN A 239 5.86 -17.24 1.03
N ARG A 240 5.21 -16.18 0.53
CA ARG A 240 5.85 -15.07 -0.19
C ARG A 240 6.33 -13.95 0.73
N MET A 241 5.97 -13.99 2.01
CA MET A 241 6.31 -12.96 2.97
C MET A 241 7.82 -12.81 3.09
N ARG A 242 8.25 -11.56 3.02
CA ARG A 242 9.63 -11.11 3.23
C ARG A 242 9.75 -10.22 4.46
N GLU A 243 8.67 -9.51 4.78
CA GLU A 243 8.64 -8.58 5.89
C GLU A 243 7.25 -8.57 6.55
N PHE A 244 7.21 -8.72 7.87
CA PHE A 244 6.03 -8.53 8.68
C PHE A 244 6.33 -7.59 9.84
N ALA A 245 5.71 -6.42 9.81
CA ALA A 245 5.80 -5.41 10.84
C ALA A 245 4.48 -5.36 11.59
N CYS A 246 4.50 -5.56 12.91
CA CYS A 246 3.31 -5.34 13.72
C CYS A 246 3.59 -4.56 15.00
N VAL A 247 2.65 -3.69 15.33
CA VAL A 247 2.63 -2.94 16.59
C VAL A 247 1.33 -3.28 17.32
N PRO A 248 1.36 -4.16 18.32
CA PRO A 248 0.17 -4.49 19.12
C PRO A 248 -0.35 -3.29 19.92
N LEU A 249 -1.62 -3.35 20.37
CA LEU A 249 -2.23 -2.34 21.24
C LEU A 249 -1.68 -2.35 22.67
N LYS A 250 -1.15 -3.49 23.10
CA LYS A 250 -0.59 -3.72 24.43
C LYS A 250 0.75 -4.40 24.27
N GLU A 251 1.64 -4.17 25.22
CA GLU A 251 2.92 -4.86 25.26
C GLU A 251 2.70 -6.38 25.38
N LEU A 252 3.47 -7.16 24.62
CA LEU A 252 3.37 -8.61 24.59
C LEU A 252 4.64 -9.22 25.14
N ASN A 253 4.51 -10.30 25.91
CA ASN A 253 5.65 -11.03 26.45
C ASN A 253 6.36 -11.78 25.31
N VAL A 254 7.61 -11.41 25.03
CA VAL A 254 8.38 -11.95 23.91
C VAL A 254 8.57 -13.47 24.03
N LYS A 255 8.79 -13.99 25.25
CA LYS A 255 8.92 -15.44 25.49
C LYS A 255 7.63 -16.20 25.18
N GLU A 256 6.47 -15.59 25.44
CA GLU A 256 5.17 -16.19 25.12
C GLU A 256 4.91 -16.19 23.61
N VAL A 257 5.23 -15.09 22.92
CA VAL A 257 5.14 -14.98 21.45
C VAL A 257 5.98 -16.05 20.77
N LEU A 258 7.19 -16.33 21.28
CA LEU A 258 8.16 -17.24 20.65
C LEU A 258 8.15 -18.66 21.22
N LYS A 259 7.22 -18.96 22.12
CA LYS A 259 7.14 -20.26 22.79
C LYS A 259 7.05 -21.40 21.78
N GLY A 260 7.99 -22.34 21.86
CA GLY A 260 8.02 -23.51 20.98
C GLY A 260 8.43 -23.23 19.53
N CYS A 261 8.91 -22.03 19.19
CA CYS A 261 9.43 -21.72 17.86
C CYS A 261 10.91 -22.10 17.66
N GLY A 262 11.59 -22.56 18.73
CA GLY A 262 13.04 -22.81 18.69
C GLY A 262 13.84 -21.52 18.49
N ALA A 263 13.40 -20.44 19.15
CA ALA A 263 13.98 -19.11 19.00
C ALA A 263 15.35 -19.01 19.68
N GLU A 264 16.31 -18.40 18.99
CA GLU A 264 17.67 -18.15 19.48
C GLU A 264 17.95 -16.65 19.48
N LEU A 265 18.28 -16.09 20.65
CA LEU A 265 18.67 -14.69 20.77
C LEU A 265 20.14 -14.52 20.37
N MET A 266 20.41 -13.68 19.36
CA MET A 266 21.73 -13.57 18.74
C MET A 266 22.46 -12.29 19.15
N ASP A 267 23.76 -12.41 19.42
CA ASP A 267 24.60 -11.29 19.84
C ASP A 267 24.87 -10.31 18.67
N PRO A 268 24.49 -9.03 18.79
CA PRO A 268 24.63 -8.05 17.71
C PRO A 268 26.08 -7.72 17.35
N ARG A 269 27.04 -8.05 18.22
CA ARG A 269 28.48 -7.85 17.96
C ARG A 269 29.07 -8.90 17.03
N THR A 270 28.44 -10.08 16.95
CA THR A 270 28.97 -11.24 16.23
C THR A 270 28.07 -11.72 15.11
N THR A 271 26.78 -11.40 15.17
CA THR A 271 25.78 -11.85 14.22
C THR A 271 25.21 -10.66 13.48
N LYS A 272 25.32 -10.66 12.15
CA LYS A 272 24.64 -9.70 11.28
C LYS A 272 24.01 -10.41 10.09
N GLN A 273 22.84 -9.93 9.68
CA GLN A 273 22.12 -10.42 8.52
C GLN A 273 21.86 -9.28 7.56
N LYS A 274 21.97 -9.59 6.26
CA LYS A 274 21.68 -8.65 5.18
C LYS A 274 20.33 -9.01 4.60
N TYR A 275 19.45 -8.03 4.44
CA TYR A 275 18.20 -8.22 3.74
C TYR A 275 18.00 -7.11 2.70
N SER A 276 17.40 -7.48 1.57
CA SER A 276 17.13 -6.53 0.49
C SER A 276 15.67 -6.10 0.55
N MET A 277 15.44 -4.83 0.92
CA MET A 277 14.14 -4.21 0.75
C MET A 277 13.87 -4.05 -0.74
N SER A 278 12.80 -4.68 -1.25
CA SER A 278 12.44 -4.67 -2.67
C SER A 278 12.45 -3.23 -3.24
N GLY A 279 13.45 -2.93 -4.08
CA GLY A 279 13.61 -1.65 -4.78
C GLY A 279 14.38 -0.55 -4.02
N TYR A 280 14.96 -0.84 -2.86
CA TYR A 280 15.73 0.12 -2.04
C TYR A 280 17.16 -0.37 -1.75
N LEU A 281 17.88 0.37 -0.91
CA LEU A 281 19.20 0.01 -0.39
C LEU A 281 19.13 -1.29 0.41
N ASP A 282 20.23 -2.03 0.40
CA ASP A 282 20.41 -3.16 1.29
C ASP A 282 20.44 -2.69 2.74
N CYS A 283 19.73 -3.42 3.61
CA CYS A 283 19.68 -3.13 5.03
C CYS A 283 20.38 -4.25 5.81
N TRP A 284 21.00 -3.88 6.92
CA TRP A 284 21.67 -4.77 7.85
C TRP A 284 20.90 -4.84 9.16
N ILE A 285 20.80 -6.05 9.71
CA ILE A 285 20.24 -6.31 11.04
C ILE A 285 21.36 -6.92 11.88
N TYR A 286 21.63 -6.35 13.04
CA TYR A 286 22.63 -6.85 13.98
C TYR A 286 21.93 -7.59 15.11
N GLY A 287 22.24 -8.87 15.29
CA GLY A 287 21.64 -9.72 16.32
C GLY A 287 20.22 -10.15 15.97
N GLY A 288 19.27 -9.79 16.85
CA GLY A 288 17.86 -10.17 16.77
C GLY A 288 17.58 -11.60 17.24
N ILE A 289 16.30 -11.98 17.20
CA ILE A 289 15.84 -13.32 17.58
C ILE A 289 15.62 -14.16 16.32
N HIS A 290 16.35 -15.26 16.21
CA HIS A 290 16.35 -16.11 15.02
C HIS A 290 15.37 -17.27 15.20
N ILE A 291 14.49 -17.47 14.22
CA ILE A 291 13.66 -18.68 14.10
C ILE A 291 13.82 -19.28 12.70
N ARG A 292 13.70 -20.61 12.59
CA ARG A 292 13.88 -21.32 11.31
C ARG A 292 12.63 -22.05 10.90
N ARG A 293 12.23 -21.84 9.65
CA ARG A 293 11.20 -22.63 8.99
C ARG A 293 11.69 -24.06 8.74
N ASN A 294 10.78 -25.02 8.62
CA ASN A 294 11.10 -26.43 8.40
C ASN A 294 11.91 -26.70 7.11
N ASP A 295 11.86 -25.79 6.13
CA ASP A 295 12.65 -25.86 4.90
C ASP A 295 14.01 -25.14 5.00
N GLY A 296 14.37 -24.64 6.18
CA GLY A 296 15.66 -23.99 6.46
C GLY A 296 15.66 -22.47 6.30
N ARG A 297 14.58 -21.84 5.81
CA ARG A 297 14.49 -20.37 5.72
C ARG A 297 14.60 -19.71 7.10
N LEU A 298 15.37 -18.63 7.16
CA LEU A 298 15.61 -17.89 8.40
C LEU A 298 14.65 -16.71 8.50
N ALA A 299 14.00 -16.57 9.65
CA ALA A 299 13.34 -15.34 10.07
C ALA A 299 14.17 -14.69 11.18
N VAL A 300 14.42 -13.39 11.03
CA VAL A 300 15.02 -12.55 12.07
C VAL A 300 13.94 -11.64 12.62
N ILE A 301 13.69 -11.73 13.91
CA ILE A 301 12.74 -10.89 14.63
C ILE A 301 13.53 -9.81 15.35
N ASP A 302 13.22 -8.57 15.05
CA ASP A 302 13.80 -7.36 15.61
C ASP A 302 12.70 -6.63 16.39
N THR A 303 12.95 -6.40 17.68
CA THR A 303 12.05 -5.69 18.59
C THR A 303 12.49 -4.24 18.80
N ASN A 304 13.76 -3.92 18.50
CA ASN A 304 14.40 -2.67 18.92
C ASN A 304 14.71 -1.72 17.74
N ASP A 305 14.17 -2.00 16.55
CA ASP A 305 14.46 -1.24 15.33
C ASP A 305 15.97 -1.12 15.05
N SER A 306 16.70 -2.21 15.28
CA SER A 306 18.16 -2.27 15.17
C SER A 306 18.69 -2.29 13.73
N ASN A 307 17.80 -2.14 12.74
CA ASN A 307 18.19 -2.15 11.34
C ASN A 307 18.89 -0.84 10.91
N THR A 308 19.81 -0.96 9.97
CA THR A 308 20.50 0.21 9.39
C THR A 308 20.75 0.01 7.91
N THR A 309 20.78 1.12 7.17
CA THR A 309 21.14 1.14 5.74
C THR A 309 22.65 1.25 5.53
N VAL A 310 23.42 1.42 6.61
CA VAL A 310 24.88 1.53 6.63
C VAL A 310 25.47 0.32 7.32
N ASP A 311 26.56 -0.24 6.78
CA ASP A 311 27.30 -1.33 7.43
C ASP A 311 28.36 -0.74 8.39
N ASP A 312 27.91 0.01 9.40
CA ASP A 312 28.78 0.69 10.38
C ASP A 312 28.92 -0.05 11.72
N GLY A 313 28.34 -1.24 11.83
CA GLY A 313 28.34 -2.04 13.05
C GLY A 313 27.12 -1.75 13.95
N THR A 314 27.07 -2.45 15.08
CA THR A 314 26.07 -2.19 16.13
C THR A 314 26.49 -1.01 17.01
N THR A 315 25.53 -0.27 17.55
CA THR A 315 25.78 0.81 18.51
C THR A 315 26.02 0.26 19.92
N GLU A 316 26.65 1.05 20.80
CA GLU A 316 26.79 0.70 22.22
C GLU A 316 25.43 0.51 22.90
N GLY A 317 24.45 1.36 22.61
CA GLY A 317 23.09 1.23 23.13
C GLY A 317 22.43 -0.10 22.75
N HIS A 318 22.51 -0.53 21.49
CA HIS A 318 21.99 -1.85 21.09
C HIS A 318 22.70 -3.03 21.78
N ILE A 319 23.96 -2.87 22.17
CA ILE A 319 24.70 -3.90 22.92
C ILE A 319 24.19 -3.95 24.36
N GLU A 320 23.96 -2.79 24.99
CA GLU A 320 23.40 -2.70 26.35
C GLU A 320 22.00 -3.33 26.40
N ASP A 321 21.11 -2.94 25.48
CA ASP A 321 19.76 -3.51 25.35
C ASP A 321 19.82 -5.05 25.22
N TYR A 322 20.68 -5.56 24.32
CA TYR A 322 20.87 -7.01 24.14
C TYR A 322 21.34 -7.72 25.43
N LEU A 323 22.23 -7.10 26.22
CA LEU A 323 22.74 -7.73 27.44
C LEU A 323 21.65 -7.84 28.50
N GLU A 324 20.82 -6.81 28.66
CA GLU A 324 19.65 -6.83 29.55
C GLU A 324 18.62 -7.89 29.11
N GLU A 325 18.26 -7.89 27.83
CA GLU A 325 17.34 -8.86 27.25
C GLU A 325 17.87 -10.30 27.37
N ARG A 326 19.17 -10.50 27.22
CA ARG A 326 19.82 -11.80 27.34
C ARG A 326 19.74 -12.35 28.77
N GLU A 327 19.88 -11.50 29.79
CA GLU A 327 19.73 -11.93 31.18
C GLU A 327 18.30 -12.42 31.43
N ILE A 328 17.29 -11.68 30.97
CA ILE A 328 15.89 -12.07 31.04
C ILE A 328 15.65 -13.36 30.22
N TRP A 329 16.20 -13.46 29.01
CA TRP A 329 16.03 -14.59 28.11
C TRP A 329 16.50 -15.91 28.73
N ASN A 330 17.68 -15.90 29.37
CA ASN A 330 18.28 -17.10 29.96
C ASN A 330 17.76 -17.44 31.36
N SER A 331 17.00 -16.55 31.99
CA SER A 331 16.41 -16.83 33.31
C SER A 331 15.11 -17.62 33.17
N ASP A 332 15.09 -18.85 33.69
CA ASP A 332 13.88 -19.68 33.74
C ASP A 332 12.90 -19.24 34.85
N ASP A 333 13.39 -18.51 35.86
CA ASP A 333 12.67 -18.14 37.09
C ASP A 333 12.64 -16.61 37.36
N SER A 334 13.01 -15.74 36.40
CA SER A 334 12.95 -14.29 36.64
C SER A 334 11.51 -13.82 36.82
N THR A 335 11.28 -13.01 37.86
CA THR A 335 10.06 -12.18 37.96
C THR A 335 9.99 -11.16 36.82
N ASP A 336 11.14 -10.84 36.22
CA ASP A 336 11.27 -9.89 35.14
C ASP A 336 10.83 -10.53 33.83
N LYS A 337 9.94 -9.83 33.13
CA LYS A 337 9.36 -10.24 31.85
C LYS A 337 9.75 -9.23 30.79
N TRP A 338 10.20 -9.74 29.65
CA TRP A 338 10.50 -8.93 28.48
C TRP A 338 9.23 -8.69 27.68
N TYR A 339 8.75 -7.44 27.74
CA TYR A 339 7.53 -6.99 27.09
C TYR A 339 7.87 -6.02 25.97
N GLU A 340 7.29 -6.25 24.78
CA GLU A 340 7.57 -5.44 23.60
C GLU A 340 6.31 -4.90 22.93
N THR A 341 6.46 -3.70 22.36
CA THR A 341 5.39 -3.00 21.62
C THR A 341 5.51 -3.12 20.12
N LYS A 342 6.64 -3.63 19.62
CA LYS A 342 6.92 -3.73 18.19
C LYS A 342 7.59 -5.06 17.87
N TYR A 343 7.14 -5.67 16.79
CA TYR A 343 7.72 -6.89 16.25
C TYR A 343 7.92 -6.71 14.77
N GLN A 344 9.16 -6.82 14.34
CA GLN A 344 9.56 -6.65 12.97
C GLN A 344 10.27 -7.93 12.51
N VAL A 345 9.62 -8.68 11.63
CA VAL A 345 10.08 -9.99 11.16
C VAL A 345 10.59 -9.86 9.74
N TYR A 346 11.83 -10.25 9.50
CA TYR A 346 12.49 -10.26 8.20
C TYR A 346 12.81 -11.68 7.77
N ILE A 347 12.45 -12.05 6.55
CA ILE A 347 12.81 -13.35 5.96
C ILE A 347 14.05 -13.17 5.09
N ILE A 348 15.11 -13.92 5.41
CA ILE A 348 16.43 -13.85 4.77
C ILE A 348 16.58 -14.89 3.65
#